data_AF-A0A9W9K760-F1
#
_entry.id   AF-A0A9W9K760-F1
#
_cell.length_a   1.000
_cell.length_b   1.000
_cell.length_c   1.000
_cell.angle_alpha   90.00
_cell.angle_beta   90.00
_cell.angle_gamma   90.00
#
_symmetry.space_group_name_H-M   'P 1'
#
loop_
_entity.id
_entity.type
_entity.pdbx_description
1 polymer ?
#
loop_
_entity_poly.entity_id
_entity_poly.type
_entity_poly.pdbx_seq_one_letter_code
_entity_poly.pdbx_strand_id
1 'polypeptide(L)'
;MAEVDLPSQIKATIKEPHSVVNRLNTARIPLCLPPSVKTPIYYTLGFARWAEIYLGLEEVWHSQIGDPADWTDLSDDPKAYASDQDRVQAVLRKICLPELLRTRRLEGDFAALKALDPTIANLDLAKENVGTQFRSYIKEHIPTKPHLLVAYIWIMYQALFNGGRFIRMQLLKAGPDFWGLTEKEMDPTAFPSPLSFWCVEEADVVQAEFRNRVVKADNLLTETERQEILQESLEIFRRCELITHQLDEDVAAGLKAAN
;
A
#
# COMPACT_ATOMS: atom_id res chain seq x y z
N MET A 1 16.30 23.92 17.91
CA MET A 1 16.34 22.51 17.41
C MET A 1 15.66 22.53 16.06
N ALA A 2 16.24 21.94 15.03
CA ALA A 2 15.54 21.78 13.76
C ALA A 2 14.26 20.97 14.03
N GLU A 3 13.13 21.43 13.51
CA GLU A 3 11.87 20.70 13.55
C GLU A 3 12.08 19.36 12.84
N VAL A 4 11.66 18.26 13.46
CA VAL A 4 11.82 16.92 12.90
C VAL A 4 10.85 16.81 11.71
N ASP A 5 11.31 16.41 10.53
CA ASP A 5 10.45 16.30 9.35
C ASP A 5 9.29 15.31 9.56
N LEU A 6 8.13 15.58 8.95
CA LEU A 6 6.93 14.74 9.07
C LEU A 6 7.18 13.24 8.80
N PRO A 7 7.92 12.82 7.76
CA PRO A 7 8.27 11.42 7.58
C PRO A 7 8.97 10.79 8.79
N SER A 8 9.90 11.52 9.42
CA SER A 8 10.59 11.10 10.64
C SER A 8 9.65 11.06 11.85
N GLN A 9 8.72 12.02 11.96
CA GLN A 9 7.68 12.01 13.00
C GLN A 9 6.73 10.80 12.85
N ILE A 10 6.21 10.55 11.64
CA ILE A 10 5.35 9.39 11.35
C ILE A 10 6.08 8.10 11.75
N LYS A 11 7.34 7.94 11.34
CA LYS A 11 8.16 6.76 11.69
C LYS A 11 8.28 6.55 13.20
N ALA A 12 8.45 7.63 13.97
CA ALA A 12 8.51 7.55 15.43
C ALA A 12 7.14 7.14 16.01
N THR A 13 6.07 7.78 15.56
CA THR A 13 4.69 7.55 16.00
C THR A 13 4.23 6.12 15.77
N ILE A 14 4.49 5.55 14.57
CA ILE A 14 4.01 4.21 14.21
C ILE A 14 4.95 3.09 14.65
N LYS A 15 6.06 3.37 15.35
CA LYS A 15 7.10 2.38 15.64
C LYS A 15 6.56 1.09 16.28
N GLU A 16 5.73 1.22 17.31
CA GLU A 16 5.14 0.08 18.01
C GLU A 16 4.05 -0.62 17.17
N PRO A 17 3.02 0.07 16.65
CA PRO A 17 2.02 -0.56 15.77
C PRO A 17 2.62 -1.23 14.54
N HIS A 18 3.61 -0.61 13.90
CA HIS A 18 4.35 -1.20 12.79
C HIS A 18 5.04 -2.50 13.19
N SER A 19 5.67 -2.55 14.36
CA SER A 19 6.33 -3.77 14.85
C SER A 19 5.33 -4.90 15.07
N VAL A 20 4.11 -4.60 15.53
CA VAL A 20 3.02 -5.58 15.68
C VAL A 20 2.59 -6.12 14.32
N VAL A 21 2.18 -5.25 13.39
CA VAL A 21 1.72 -5.65 12.05
C VAL A 21 2.82 -6.38 11.27
N ASN A 22 4.06 -5.91 11.34
CA ASN A 22 5.19 -6.56 10.68
C ASN A 22 5.42 -7.99 11.20
N ARG A 23 5.34 -8.19 12.52
CA ARG A 23 5.47 -9.52 13.13
C ARG A 23 4.31 -10.43 12.72
N LEU A 24 3.08 -9.92 12.71
CA LEU A 24 1.92 -10.68 12.24
C LEU A 24 2.12 -11.12 10.79
N ASN A 25 2.40 -10.19 9.89
CA ASN A 25 2.58 -10.47 8.45
C ASN A 25 3.76 -11.41 8.20
N THR A 26 4.92 -11.17 8.84
CA THR A 26 6.11 -12.01 8.68
C THR A 26 5.86 -13.46 9.08
N ALA A 27 5.02 -13.69 10.10
CA ALA A 27 4.66 -15.04 10.52
C ALA A 27 3.72 -15.76 9.54
N ARG A 28 2.91 -15.03 8.74
CA ARG A 28 1.95 -15.64 7.80
C ARG A 28 2.52 -15.84 6.39
N ILE A 29 3.51 -15.05 5.96
CA ILE A 29 4.08 -15.18 4.62
C ILE A 29 4.56 -16.61 4.30
N PRO A 30 5.30 -17.33 5.18
CA PRO A 30 5.69 -18.71 4.88
C PRO A 30 4.52 -19.69 4.80
N LEU A 31 3.36 -19.36 5.40
CA LEU A 31 2.17 -20.22 5.39
C LEU A 31 1.44 -20.16 4.04
N CYS A 32 1.63 -19.10 3.26
CA CYS A 32 1.06 -18.97 1.92
C CYS A 32 2.00 -19.41 0.80
N LEU A 33 3.15 -20.03 1.14
CA LEU A 33 4.18 -20.47 0.19
C LEU A 33 4.54 -21.95 0.41
N PRO A 34 5.20 -22.61 -0.56
CA PRO A 34 5.76 -23.95 -0.37
C PRO A 34 6.78 -23.98 0.77
N PRO A 35 6.87 -25.09 1.53
CA PRO A 35 6.12 -26.34 1.36
C PRO A 35 4.72 -26.33 2.04
N SER A 36 4.32 -25.24 2.70
CA SER A 36 3.06 -25.17 3.47
C SER A 36 1.82 -25.33 2.58
N VAL A 37 1.89 -24.82 1.35
CA VAL A 37 0.84 -24.95 0.34
C VAL A 37 1.41 -25.26 -1.03
N LYS A 38 0.55 -25.80 -1.91
CA LYS A 38 0.90 -26.17 -3.28
C LYS A 38 0.44 -25.17 -4.33
N THR A 39 -0.48 -24.27 -3.97
CA THR A 39 -1.05 -23.27 -4.88
C THR A 39 -1.02 -21.87 -4.24
N PRO A 40 -1.03 -20.79 -5.03
CA PRO A 40 -0.97 -19.42 -4.52
C PRO A 40 -2.30 -18.90 -3.96
N ILE A 41 -3.25 -19.79 -3.62
CA ILE A 41 -4.60 -19.40 -3.19
C ILE A 41 -4.59 -18.53 -1.92
N TYR A 42 -3.79 -18.88 -0.91
CA TYR A 42 -3.70 -18.08 0.33
C TYR A 42 -2.90 -16.80 0.13
N TYR A 43 -1.91 -16.79 -0.77
CA TYR A 43 -1.25 -15.55 -1.17
C TYR A 43 -2.28 -14.62 -1.80
N THR A 44 -3.09 -15.13 -2.72
CA THR A 44 -4.10 -14.34 -3.44
C THR A 44 -5.17 -13.80 -2.49
N LEU A 45 -5.66 -14.62 -1.56
CA LEU A 45 -6.63 -14.18 -0.55
C LEU A 45 -6.05 -13.04 0.30
N GLY A 46 -4.85 -13.22 0.87
CA GLY A 46 -4.20 -12.18 1.65
C GLY A 46 -3.95 -10.91 0.84
N PHE A 47 -3.39 -11.07 -0.35
CA PHE A 47 -3.06 -9.99 -1.26
C PHE A 47 -4.30 -9.17 -1.66
N ALA A 48 -5.44 -9.82 -1.91
CA ALA A 48 -6.71 -9.14 -2.17
C ALA A 48 -7.15 -8.22 -1.02
N ARG A 49 -6.99 -8.63 0.24
CA ARG A 49 -7.36 -7.77 1.40
C ARG A 49 -6.48 -6.53 1.49
N TRP A 50 -5.18 -6.66 1.23
CA TRP A 50 -4.23 -5.55 1.24
C TRP A 50 -4.39 -4.63 0.01
N ALA A 51 -4.77 -5.20 -1.14
CA ALA A 51 -5.01 -4.46 -2.37
C ALA A 51 -6.09 -3.38 -2.20
N GLU A 52 -7.13 -3.65 -1.41
CA GLU A 52 -8.22 -2.70 -1.12
C GLU A 52 -7.71 -1.34 -0.61
N ILE A 53 -6.61 -1.33 0.15
CA ILE A 53 -6.01 -0.08 0.65
C ILE A 53 -5.50 0.77 -0.51
N TYR A 54 -4.75 0.18 -1.44
CA TYR A 54 -4.22 0.89 -2.61
C TYR A 54 -5.33 1.31 -3.58
N LEU A 55 -6.34 0.45 -3.78
CA LEU A 55 -7.50 0.79 -4.62
C LEU A 55 -8.27 1.99 -4.06
N GLY A 56 -8.49 2.05 -2.74
CA GLY A 56 -9.12 3.22 -2.10
C GLY A 56 -8.22 4.46 -2.13
N LEU A 57 -6.96 4.28 -1.74
CA LEU A 57 -5.95 5.35 -1.70
C LEU A 57 -5.79 6.03 -3.06
N GLU A 58 -5.52 5.27 -4.12
CA GLU A 58 -5.24 5.82 -5.44
C GLU A 58 -6.48 6.42 -6.09
N GLU A 59 -7.67 5.84 -5.86
CA GLU A 59 -8.95 6.41 -6.30
C GLU A 59 -9.18 7.80 -5.67
N VAL A 60 -9.07 7.90 -4.34
CA VAL A 60 -9.24 9.16 -3.63
C VAL A 60 -8.13 10.14 -4.00
N TRP A 61 -6.87 9.71 -4.06
CA TRP A 61 -5.76 10.60 -4.38
C TRP A 61 -5.90 11.19 -5.78
N HIS A 62 -6.26 10.38 -6.78
CA HIS A 62 -6.51 10.84 -8.14
C HIS A 62 -7.64 11.89 -8.18
N SER A 63 -8.74 11.66 -7.45
CA SER A 63 -9.84 12.62 -7.36
C SER A 63 -9.45 13.98 -6.74
N GLN A 64 -8.46 13.98 -5.84
CA GLN A 64 -7.99 15.19 -5.16
C GLN A 64 -7.00 16.00 -6.01
N ILE A 65 -6.15 15.33 -6.79
CA ILE A 65 -5.09 16.00 -7.55
C ILE A 65 -5.50 16.39 -8.98
N GLY A 66 -6.52 15.73 -9.55
CA GLY A 66 -7.00 15.98 -10.91
C GLY A 66 -6.00 15.57 -12.00
N ASP A 67 -6.22 16.03 -13.23
CA ASP A 67 -5.35 15.71 -14.36
C ASP A 67 -4.00 16.46 -14.25
N PRO A 68 -2.85 15.77 -14.36
CA PRO A 68 -1.54 16.41 -14.42
C PRO A 68 -1.39 17.51 -15.48
N ALA A 69 -2.15 17.46 -16.58
CA ALA A 69 -2.14 18.49 -17.61
C ALA A 69 -2.66 19.85 -17.11
N ASP A 70 -3.48 19.85 -16.06
CA ASP A 70 -4.07 21.05 -15.47
C ASP A 70 -3.21 21.64 -14.33
N TRP A 71 -2.07 21.02 -14.01
CA TRP A 71 -1.24 21.45 -12.88
C TRP A 71 -0.45 22.70 -13.23
N THR A 72 -0.61 23.74 -12.42
CA THR A 72 0.22 24.94 -12.46
C THR A 72 1.49 24.75 -11.64
N ASP A 73 2.47 25.64 -11.80
CA ASP A 73 3.66 25.68 -10.95
C ASP A 73 3.26 25.75 -9.46
N LEU A 74 3.77 24.81 -8.66
CA LEU A 74 3.47 24.69 -7.24
C LEU A 74 4.41 25.59 -6.44
N SER A 75 3.85 26.54 -5.69
CA SER A 75 4.60 27.41 -4.78
C SER A 75 5.04 26.67 -3.52
N ASP A 76 6.23 27.00 -3.00
CA ASP A 76 6.69 26.56 -1.67
C ASP A 76 6.18 27.49 -0.54
N ASP A 77 5.56 28.63 -0.86
CA ASP A 77 4.98 29.55 0.12
C ASP A 77 3.49 29.21 0.38
N PRO A 78 3.10 28.82 1.60
CA PRO A 78 1.70 28.56 1.96
C PRO A 78 0.77 29.75 1.68
N LYS A 79 1.28 30.99 1.73
CA LYS A 79 0.48 32.22 1.51
C LYS A 79 0.18 32.48 0.03
N ALA A 80 0.83 31.77 -0.89
CA ALA A 80 0.59 31.89 -2.32
C ALA A 80 -0.74 31.23 -2.76
N TYR A 81 -1.33 30.39 -1.91
CA TYR A 81 -2.57 29.67 -2.21
C TYR A 81 -3.79 30.48 -1.78
N ALA A 82 -4.83 30.49 -2.63
CA ALA A 82 -6.05 31.26 -2.39
C ALA A 82 -6.92 30.69 -1.25
N SER A 83 -6.78 29.39 -0.96
CA SER A 83 -7.50 28.70 0.11
C SER A 83 -6.67 27.55 0.70
N ASP A 84 -7.07 27.07 1.88
CA ASP A 84 -6.51 25.85 2.47
C ASP A 84 -6.72 24.62 1.58
N GLN A 85 -7.84 24.56 0.87
CA GLN A 85 -8.12 23.49 -0.08
C GLN A 85 -7.09 23.46 -1.22
N ASP A 86 -6.81 24.62 -1.82
CA ASP A 86 -5.81 24.72 -2.91
C ASP A 86 -4.41 24.36 -2.41
N ARG A 87 -4.05 24.79 -1.19
CA ARG A 87 -2.79 24.45 -0.53
C ARG A 87 -2.65 22.95 -0.29
N VAL A 88 -3.69 22.30 0.22
CA VAL A 88 -3.68 20.84 0.45
C VAL A 88 -3.65 20.07 -0.87
N GLN A 89 -4.36 20.51 -1.91
CA GLN A 89 -4.22 19.90 -3.24
C GLN A 89 -2.78 20.02 -3.76
N ALA A 90 -2.13 21.17 -3.56
CA ALA A 90 -0.74 21.36 -3.92
C ALA A 90 0.21 20.42 -3.15
N VAL A 91 0.00 20.21 -1.84
CA VAL A 91 0.70 19.18 -1.04
C VAL A 91 0.61 17.82 -1.72
N LEU A 92 -0.61 17.38 -2.07
CA LEU A 92 -0.86 16.07 -2.64
C LEU A 92 -0.27 15.92 -4.05
N ARG A 93 -0.33 16.97 -4.89
CA ARG A 93 0.30 17.01 -6.21
C ARG A 93 1.83 16.91 -6.11
N LYS A 94 2.41 17.63 -5.15
CA LYS A 94 3.87 17.69 -4.93
C LYS A 94 4.45 16.32 -4.56
N ILE A 95 3.67 15.48 -3.89
CA ILE A 95 4.07 14.13 -3.49
C ILE A 95 3.91 13.12 -4.64
N CYS A 96 2.99 13.37 -5.57
CA CYS A 96 2.63 12.41 -6.61
C CYS A 96 3.84 11.96 -7.44
N LEU A 97 4.07 10.65 -7.49
CA LEU A 97 5.16 10.02 -8.20
C LEU A 97 4.60 8.77 -8.91
N PRO A 98 4.35 8.83 -10.24
CA PRO A 98 3.66 7.77 -10.98
C PRO A 98 4.26 6.37 -10.82
N GLU A 99 5.58 6.28 -10.63
CA GLU A 99 6.36 5.06 -10.42
C GLU A 99 5.92 4.28 -9.16
N LEU A 100 5.26 4.96 -8.23
CA LEU A 100 4.73 4.36 -7.01
C LEU A 100 3.34 3.74 -7.18
N LEU A 101 2.56 4.13 -8.18
CA LEU A 101 1.18 3.67 -8.34
C LEU A 101 1.12 2.15 -8.54
N ARG A 102 0.13 1.51 -7.91
CA ARG A 102 0.00 0.05 -7.82
C ARG A 102 -1.30 -0.49 -8.40
N THR A 103 -2.35 0.31 -8.60
CA THR A 103 -3.63 -0.19 -9.12
C THR A 103 -3.47 -1.02 -10.40
N ARG A 104 -2.74 -0.50 -11.41
CA ARG A 104 -2.51 -1.26 -12.66
C ARG A 104 -1.72 -2.56 -12.47
N ARG A 105 -0.74 -2.55 -11.56
CA ARG A 105 0.06 -3.74 -11.22
C ARG A 105 -0.80 -4.78 -10.48
N LEU A 106 -1.64 -4.34 -9.55
CA LEU A 106 -2.63 -5.18 -8.85
C LEU A 106 -3.58 -5.85 -9.84
N GLU A 107 -4.13 -5.10 -10.80
CA GLU A 107 -5.03 -5.64 -11.83
C GLU A 107 -4.36 -6.73 -12.67
N GLY A 108 -3.14 -6.46 -13.15
CA GLY A 108 -2.35 -7.44 -13.91
C GLY A 108 -2.01 -8.70 -13.08
N ASP A 109 -1.63 -8.49 -11.82
CA ASP A 109 -1.30 -9.59 -10.92
C ASP A 109 -2.51 -10.48 -10.61
N PHE A 110 -3.67 -9.89 -10.33
CA PHE A 110 -4.90 -10.68 -10.12
C PHE A 110 -5.35 -11.40 -11.39
N ALA A 111 -5.19 -10.79 -12.56
CA ALA A 111 -5.49 -11.46 -13.83
C ALA A 111 -4.61 -12.70 -14.02
N ALA A 112 -3.30 -12.59 -13.77
CA ALA A 112 -2.36 -13.70 -13.85
C ALA A 112 -2.67 -14.81 -12.80
N LEU A 113 -2.96 -14.44 -11.55
CA LEU A 113 -3.30 -15.40 -10.49
C LEU A 113 -4.58 -16.19 -10.81
N LYS A 114 -5.61 -15.51 -11.35
CA LYS A 114 -6.87 -16.17 -11.76
C LYS A 114 -6.68 -17.11 -12.95
N ALA A 115 -5.78 -16.78 -13.87
CA ALA A 115 -5.47 -17.64 -15.01
C ALA A 115 -4.67 -18.89 -14.60
N LEU A 116 -3.91 -18.79 -13.51
CA LEU A 116 -3.05 -19.88 -13.01
C LEU A 116 -3.83 -21.01 -12.33
N ASP A 117 -4.85 -20.69 -11.54
CA ASP A 117 -5.60 -21.68 -10.76
C ASP A 117 -7.12 -21.41 -10.82
N PRO A 118 -7.93 -22.36 -11.35
CA PRO A 118 -9.39 -22.22 -11.40
C PRO A 118 -10.04 -22.00 -10.02
N THR A 119 -9.43 -22.49 -8.93
CA THR A 119 -9.94 -22.24 -7.58
C THR A 119 -9.80 -20.78 -7.17
N ILE A 120 -8.76 -20.10 -7.65
CA ILE A 120 -8.57 -18.65 -7.46
C ILE A 120 -9.62 -17.86 -8.25
N ALA A 121 -9.94 -18.29 -9.47
CA ALA A 121 -11.00 -17.67 -10.26
C ALA A 121 -12.38 -17.72 -9.58
N ASN A 122 -12.62 -18.75 -8.75
CA ASN A 122 -13.84 -18.93 -7.98
C ASN A 122 -13.81 -18.26 -6.60
N LEU A 123 -12.70 -17.63 -6.18
CA LEU A 123 -12.66 -16.86 -4.95
C LEU A 123 -13.58 -15.65 -5.08
N ASP A 124 -14.53 -15.53 -4.16
CA ASP A 124 -15.34 -14.32 -4.03
C ASP A 124 -14.51 -13.19 -3.39
N LEU A 125 -13.63 -12.61 -4.20
CA LEU A 125 -12.80 -11.46 -3.80
C LEU A 125 -13.64 -10.20 -3.59
N ALA A 126 -14.87 -10.16 -4.13
CA ALA A 126 -15.80 -9.04 -3.98
C ALA A 126 -16.60 -9.11 -2.67
N LYS A 127 -16.62 -10.26 -1.98
CA LYS A 127 -17.26 -10.41 -0.68
C LYS A 127 -16.76 -9.36 0.30
N GLU A 128 -17.69 -8.75 1.03
CA GLU A 128 -17.37 -7.80 2.09
C GLU A 128 -16.43 -8.43 3.14
N ASN A 129 -15.40 -7.69 3.50
CA ASN A 129 -14.36 -8.07 4.44
C ASN A 129 -13.74 -6.82 5.07
N VAL A 130 -12.83 -7.01 6.03
CA VAL A 130 -12.14 -5.88 6.69
C VAL A 130 -11.36 -4.99 5.71
N GLY A 131 -10.78 -5.56 4.65
CA GLY A 131 -10.12 -4.80 3.58
C GLY A 131 -11.09 -3.88 2.83
N THR A 132 -12.25 -4.38 2.41
CA THR A 132 -13.27 -3.55 1.72
C THR A 132 -13.87 -2.50 2.66
N GLN A 133 -14.00 -2.81 3.96
CA GLN A 133 -14.39 -1.82 4.97
C GLN A 133 -13.31 -0.74 5.15
N PHE A 134 -12.03 -1.10 5.08
CA PHE A 134 -10.94 -0.14 5.10
C PHE A 134 -10.96 0.75 3.85
N ARG A 135 -11.15 0.17 2.66
CA ARG A 135 -11.36 0.95 1.43
C ARG A 135 -12.53 1.92 1.55
N SER A 136 -13.66 1.46 2.08
CA SER A 136 -14.85 2.30 2.26
C SER A 136 -14.56 3.45 3.22
N TYR A 137 -13.86 3.18 4.33
CA TYR A 137 -13.39 4.23 5.24
C TYR A 137 -12.49 5.24 4.54
N ILE A 138 -11.53 4.80 3.71
CA ILE A 138 -10.68 5.71 2.93
C ILE A 138 -11.55 6.60 2.02
N LYS A 139 -12.50 6.00 1.31
CA LYS A 139 -13.37 6.71 0.35
C LYS A 139 -14.36 7.67 0.98
N GLU A 140 -14.79 7.41 2.20
CA GLU A 140 -15.80 8.22 2.89
C GLU A 140 -15.18 9.28 3.80
N HIS A 141 -14.12 8.91 4.54
CA HIS A 141 -13.53 9.78 5.55
C HIS A 141 -12.51 10.77 4.96
N ILE A 142 -11.62 10.28 4.10
CA ILE A 142 -10.47 11.06 3.65
C ILE A 142 -10.86 12.26 2.78
N PRO A 143 -11.89 12.22 1.92
CA PRO A 143 -12.35 13.42 1.22
C PRO A 143 -12.80 14.57 2.15
N THR A 144 -13.20 14.27 3.39
CA THR A 144 -13.57 15.31 4.37
C THR A 144 -12.35 16.00 5.00
N LYS A 145 -11.17 15.38 4.91
CA LYS A 145 -9.88 15.87 5.41
C LYS A 145 -8.73 15.41 4.48
N PRO A 146 -8.58 16.00 3.28
CA PRO A 146 -7.72 15.45 2.24
C PRO A 146 -6.22 15.37 2.60
N HIS A 147 -5.74 16.22 3.52
CA HIS A 147 -4.35 16.18 3.99
C HIS A 147 -3.99 14.85 4.66
N LEU A 148 -4.98 14.10 5.18
CA LEU A 148 -4.77 12.78 5.74
C LEU A 148 -4.23 11.77 4.72
N LEU A 149 -4.43 11.98 3.42
CA LEU A 149 -3.82 11.14 2.37
C LEU A 149 -2.30 11.06 2.49
N VAL A 150 -1.63 12.08 3.02
CA VAL A 150 -0.18 12.08 3.21
C VAL A 150 0.26 10.89 4.08
N ALA A 151 -0.52 10.51 5.10
CA ALA A 151 -0.24 9.34 5.93
C ALA A 151 -0.27 8.06 5.11
N TYR A 152 -1.32 7.86 4.31
CA TYR A 152 -1.48 6.68 3.45
C TYR A 152 -0.41 6.59 2.38
N ILE A 153 -0.17 7.68 1.66
CA ILE A 153 0.86 7.77 0.62
C ILE A 153 2.22 7.41 1.22
N TRP A 154 2.61 8.05 2.31
CA TRP A 154 3.88 7.78 2.98
C TRP A 154 3.97 6.34 3.46
N ILE A 155 3.03 5.86 4.29
CA ILE A 155 3.11 4.55 4.94
C ILE A 155 3.06 3.42 3.91
N MET A 156 2.10 3.47 2.98
CA MET A 156 1.85 2.36 2.05
C MET A 156 2.96 2.23 1.00
N TYR A 157 3.46 3.34 0.44
CA TYR A 157 4.56 3.24 -0.52
C TYR A 157 5.92 3.05 0.15
N GLN A 158 6.15 3.62 1.34
CA GLN A 158 7.39 3.40 2.09
C GLN A 158 7.57 1.92 2.50
N ALA A 159 6.47 1.19 2.69
CA ALA A 159 6.48 -0.24 2.97
C ALA A 159 7.09 -1.06 1.81
N LEU A 160 6.91 -0.65 0.55
CA LEU A 160 7.44 -1.36 -0.62
C LEU A 160 8.98 -1.38 -0.66
N PHE A 161 9.60 -0.29 -0.24
CA PHE A 161 11.06 -0.15 -0.22
C PHE A 161 11.71 -0.93 0.92
N ASN A 162 11.07 -1.00 2.09
CA ASN A 162 11.68 -1.62 3.27
C ASN A 162 11.16 -3.05 3.46
N GLY A 163 9.92 -3.20 3.92
CA GLY A 163 9.29 -4.51 4.15
C GLY A 163 9.11 -5.30 2.85
N GLY A 164 8.83 -4.63 1.74
CA GLY A 164 8.67 -5.24 0.43
C GLY A 164 9.92 -5.97 -0.06
N ARG A 165 11.15 -5.52 0.28
CA ARG A 165 12.38 -6.29 -0.01
C ARG A 165 12.38 -7.64 0.67
N PHE A 166 11.97 -7.70 1.94
CA PHE A 166 11.85 -8.96 2.67
C PHE A 166 10.79 -9.86 2.04
N ILE A 167 9.62 -9.32 1.73
CA ILE A 167 8.51 -10.07 1.13
C ILE A 167 8.94 -10.66 -0.21
N ARG A 168 9.53 -9.86 -1.09
CA ARG A 168 10.11 -10.28 -2.37
C ARG A 168 11.05 -11.48 -2.22
N MET A 169 11.97 -11.43 -1.25
CA MET A 169 12.88 -12.56 -0.99
C MET A 169 12.14 -13.84 -0.57
N GLN A 170 11.02 -13.74 0.16
CA GLN A 170 10.22 -14.91 0.50
C GLN A 170 9.47 -15.46 -0.72
N LEU A 171 8.84 -14.57 -1.51
CA LEU A 171 8.09 -14.95 -2.71
C LEU A 171 9.00 -15.67 -3.72
N LEU A 172 10.26 -15.24 -3.85
CA LEU A 172 11.22 -15.89 -4.74
C LEU A 172 11.54 -17.34 -4.33
N LYS A 173 11.48 -17.67 -3.04
CA LYS A 173 11.77 -19.04 -2.55
C LYS A 173 10.71 -20.06 -2.96
N ALA A 174 9.51 -19.61 -3.34
CA ALA A 174 8.47 -20.51 -3.82
C ALA A 174 8.81 -21.15 -5.18
N GLY A 175 9.75 -20.55 -5.93
CA GLY A 175 10.14 -21.02 -7.25
C GLY A 175 9.18 -20.59 -8.36
N PRO A 176 9.62 -20.67 -9.62
CA PRO A 176 8.90 -20.12 -10.77
C PRO A 176 7.59 -20.87 -11.03
N ASP A 177 7.61 -22.20 -10.91
CA ASP A 177 6.45 -23.06 -11.13
C ASP A 177 5.25 -22.71 -10.22
N PHE A 178 5.51 -22.32 -8.97
CA PHE A 178 4.45 -21.93 -8.02
C PHE A 178 3.69 -20.68 -8.50
N TRP A 179 4.36 -19.81 -9.25
CA TRP A 179 3.80 -18.58 -9.79
C TRP A 179 3.34 -18.71 -11.24
N GLY A 180 3.41 -19.90 -11.83
CA GLY A 180 3.10 -20.11 -13.25
C GLY A 180 4.10 -19.43 -14.19
N LEU A 181 5.32 -19.21 -13.72
CA LEU A 181 6.40 -18.59 -14.48
C LEU A 181 7.41 -19.64 -14.93
N THR A 182 8.19 -19.32 -15.95
CA THR A 182 9.42 -20.02 -16.29
C THR A 182 10.60 -19.49 -15.47
N GLU A 183 11.69 -20.25 -15.37
CA GLU A 183 12.95 -19.78 -14.75
C GLU A 183 13.46 -18.48 -15.37
N LYS A 184 13.25 -18.29 -16.68
CA LYS A 184 13.67 -17.08 -17.41
C LYS A 184 12.79 -15.86 -17.08
N GLU A 185 11.50 -16.08 -16.85
CA GLU A 185 10.55 -15.02 -16.48
C GLU A 185 10.70 -14.61 -15.02
N MET A 186 11.12 -15.54 -14.15
CA MET A 186 11.38 -15.27 -12.75
C MET A 186 12.69 -14.48 -12.57
N ASP A 187 12.65 -13.22 -12.95
CA ASP A 187 13.72 -12.26 -12.76
C ASP A 187 13.58 -11.60 -11.37
N PRO A 188 14.59 -11.73 -10.48
CA PRO A 188 14.58 -11.12 -9.15
C PRO A 188 14.64 -9.58 -9.18
N THR A 189 14.85 -8.97 -10.34
CA THR A 189 14.84 -7.52 -10.54
C THR A 189 13.54 -7.03 -11.15
N ALA A 190 12.98 -7.76 -12.13
CA ALA A 190 11.79 -7.32 -12.86
C ALA A 190 10.46 -7.62 -12.14
N PHE A 191 10.38 -8.75 -11.40
CA PHE A 191 9.15 -9.19 -10.71
C PHE A 191 7.91 -9.06 -11.62
N PRO A 192 7.76 -9.88 -12.69
CA PRO A 192 6.59 -9.78 -13.56
C PRO A 192 5.31 -10.23 -12.83
N SER A 193 4.16 -10.02 -13.45
CA SER A 193 2.91 -10.62 -12.96
C SER A 193 3.04 -12.15 -12.85
N PRO A 194 2.58 -12.77 -11.76
CA PRO A 194 1.64 -12.25 -10.75
C PRO A 194 2.25 -11.48 -9.56
N LEU A 195 3.51 -11.04 -9.63
CA LEU A 195 4.23 -10.41 -8.51
C LEU A 195 4.61 -8.94 -8.78
N SER A 196 4.05 -8.31 -9.82
CA SER A 196 4.45 -6.99 -10.31
C SER A 196 4.20 -5.85 -9.34
N PHE A 197 3.26 -6.00 -8.40
CA PHE A 197 3.01 -5.07 -7.32
C PHE A 197 4.27 -4.78 -6.47
N TRP A 198 5.12 -5.79 -6.27
CA TRP A 198 6.30 -5.66 -5.42
C TRP A 198 7.48 -5.00 -6.13
N CYS A 199 7.40 -4.82 -7.45
CA CYS A 199 8.44 -4.20 -8.24
C CYS A 199 8.39 -2.67 -8.12
N VAL A 200 9.55 -2.08 -7.81
CA VAL A 200 9.79 -0.64 -7.95
C VAL A 200 11.07 -0.48 -8.76
N GLU A 201 10.93 0.01 -9.98
CA GLU A 201 12.06 0.32 -10.85
C GLU A 201 12.91 1.41 -10.23
N GLU A 202 14.24 1.30 -10.33
CA GLU A 202 15.19 2.26 -9.74
C GLU A 202 14.90 2.57 -8.26
N ALA A 203 14.58 1.53 -7.48
CA ALA A 203 14.00 1.64 -6.14
C ALA A 203 14.71 2.63 -5.20
N ASP A 204 16.04 2.68 -5.19
CA ASP A 204 16.80 3.58 -4.31
C ASP A 204 16.66 5.05 -4.75
N VAL A 205 16.64 5.32 -6.07
CA VAL A 205 16.43 6.66 -6.64
C VAL A 205 15.00 7.13 -6.37
N VAL A 206 14.02 6.27 -6.67
CA VAL A 206 12.59 6.56 -6.44
C VAL A 206 12.33 6.77 -4.95
N GLN A 207 12.94 5.98 -4.06
CA GLN A 207 12.80 6.14 -2.62
C GLN A 207 13.35 7.49 -2.13
N ALA A 208 14.53 7.90 -2.62
CA ALA A 208 15.13 9.16 -2.25
C ALA A 208 14.29 10.36 -2.72
N GLU A 209 13.82 10.32 -3.97
CA GLU A 209 12.96 11.36 -4.53
C GLU A 209 11.60 11.42 -3.82
N PHE A 210 11.00 10.26 -3.54
CA PHE A 210 9.75 10.19 -2.79
C PHE A 210 9.86 10.86 -1.42
N ARG A 211 10.91 10.53 -0.65
CA ARG A 211 11.16 11.19 0.65
C ARG A 211 11.34 12.70 0.48
N ASN A 212 12.11 13.14 -0.51
CA ASN A 212 12.33 14.56 -0.77
C ASN A 212 11.01 15.30 -1.04
N ARG A 213 10.13 14.72 -1.87
CA ARG A 213 8.81 15.28 -2.18
C ARG A 213 7.94 15.42 -0.93
N VAL A 214 7.88 14.41 -0.06
CA VAL A 214 7.11 14.50 1.19
C VAL A 214 7.68 15.55 2.13
N VAL A 215 9.01 15.63 2.30
CA VAL A 215 9.65 16.66 3.13
C VAL A 215 9.37 18.07 2.59
N LYS A 216 9.40 18.25 1.27
CA LYS A 216 9.06 19.53 0.65
C LYS A 216 7.58 19.89 0.84
N ALA A 217 6.69 18.90 0.74
CA ALA A 217 5.26 19.08 0.93
C ALA A 217 4.90 19.37 2.40
N ASP A 218 5.68 18.84 3.35
CA ASP A 218 5.53 19.10 4.78
C ASP A 218 5.57 20.59 5.13
N ASN A 219 6.39 21.38 4.43
CA ASN A 219 6.48 22.83 4.64
C ASN A 219 5.16 23.58 4.35
N LEU A 220 4.27 22.98 3.57
CA LEU A 220 2.97 23.55 3.24
C LEU A 220 1.88 23.14 4.23
N LEU A 221 2.12 22.16 5.10
CA LEU A 221 1.16 21.71 6.11
C LEU A 221 1.14 22.65 7.31
N THR A 222 -0.04 22.82 7.90
CA THR A 222 -0.20 23.46 9.20
C THR A 222 0.13 22.48 10.32
N GLU A 223 0.40 23.00 11.51
CA GLU A 223 0.67 22.15 12.67
C GLU A 223 -0.52 21.25 13.02
N THR A 224 -1.76 21.76 12.88
CA THR A 224 -2.96 20.95 13.12
C THR A 224 -3.05 19.78 12.14
N GLU A 225 -2.80 20.03 10.85
CA GLU A 225 -2.81 18.96 9.84
C GLU A 225 -1.73 17.91 10.10
N ARG A 226 -0.52 18.32 10.52
CA ARG A 226 0.53 17.37 10.91
C ARG A 226 0.09 16.48 12.05
N GLN A 227 -0.48 17.04 13.12
CA GLN A 227 -0.98 16.25 14.25
C GLN A 227 -2.09 15.28 13.84
N GLU A 228 -3.00 15.72 12.96
CA GLU A 228 -4.04 14.84 12.41
C GLU A 228 -3.46 13.70 11.54
N ILE A 229 -2.43 13.99 10.72
CA ILE A 229 -1.70 12.97 9.94
C ILE A 229 -1.03 11.94 10.86
N LEU A 230 -0.45 12.37 11.98
CA LEU A 230 0.16 11.45 12.96
C LEU A 230 -0.90 10.56 13.64
N GLN A 231 -2.06 11.12 13.97
CA GLN A 231 -3.17 10.35 14.53
C GLN A 231 -3.73 9.33 13.51
N GLU A 232 -3.93 9.76 12.26
CA GLU A 232 -4.41 8.88 11.20
C GLU A 232 -3.40 7.76 10.90
N SER A 233 -2.10 8.05 11.03
CA SER A 233 -1.05 7.03 10.91
C SER A 233 -1.24 5.87 11.90
N LEU A 234 -1.75 6.13 13.11
CA LEU A 234 -2.08 5.07 14.08
C LEU A 234 -3.31 4.27 13.66
N GLU A 235 -4.35 4.95 13.14
CA GLU A 235 -5.57 4.28 12.65
C GLU A 235 -5.27 3.36 11.46
N ILE A 236 -4.37 3.76 10.57
CA ILE A 236 -3.90 2.91 9.46
C ILE A 236 -3.37 1.57 10.01
N PHE A 237 -2.50 1.60 11.01
CA PHE A 237 -1.95 0.35 11.57
C PHE A 237 -2.99 -0.46 12.34
N ARG A 238 -3.93 0.19 13.04
CA ARG A 238 -5.05 -0.51 13.68
C ARG A 238 -5.85 -1.32 12.65
N ARG A 239 -6.15 -0.72 11.50
CA ARG A 239 -6.91 -1.38 10.42
C ARG A 239 -6.10 -2.45 9.69
N CYS A 240 -4.80 -2.21 9.47
CA CYS A 240 -3.88 -3.23 8.96
C CYS A 240 -3.81 -4.47 9.86
N GLU A 241 -3.83 -4.29 11.19
CA GLU A 241 -3.89 -5.41 12.14
C GLU A 241 -5.20 -6.21 11.99
N LEU A 242 -6.34 -5.52 11.88
CA LEU A 242 -7.65 -6.17 11.68
C LEU A 242 -7.69 -7.00 10.39
N ILE A 243 -7.04 -6.56 9.30
CA ILE A 243 -6.93 -7.36 8.07
C ILE A 243 -6.29 -8.71 8.35
N THR A 244 -5.16 -8.73 9.07
CA THR A 244 -4.44 -9.98 9.33
C THR A 244 -5.21 -10.90 10.27
N HIS A 245 -5.89 -10.37 11.29
CA HIS A 245 -6.74 -11.18 12.16
C HIS A 245 -7.94 -11.79 11.40
N GLN A 246 -8.61 -11.02 10.54
CA GLN A 246 -9.72 -11.54 9.73
C GLN A 246 -9.27 -12.63 8.76
N LEU A 247 -8.05 -12.51 8.21
CA LEU A 247 -7.47 -13.55 7.35
C LEU A 247 -7.25 -14.86 8.11
N ASP A 248 -6.75 -14.80 9.35
CA ASP A 248 -6.58 -15.99 10.18
C ASP A 248 -7.94 -16.67 10.47
N GLU A 249 -8.99 -15.89 10.72
CA GLU A 249 -10.36 -16.39 10.90
C GLU A 249 -10.93 -17.03 9.63
N ASP A 250 -10.78 -16.37 8.48
CA ASP A 250 -11.25 -16.84 7.17
C ASP A 250 -10.61 -18.20 6.83
N VAL A 251 -9.29 -18.33 7.02
CA VAL A 251 -8.56 -19.58 6.77
C VAL A 251 -8.99 -20.67 7.75
N ALA A 252 -9.13 -20.36 9.04
CA ALA A 252 -9.59 -21.32 10.04
C ALA A 252 -11.03 -21.81 9.78
N ALA A 253 -11.92 -20.94 9.29
CA ALA A 253 -13.27 -21.31 8.91
C ALA A 253 -13.29 -22.17 7.63
N GLY A 254 -12.47 -21.83 6.63
CA GLY A 254 -12.32 -22.61 5.40
C GLY A 254 -11.81 -24.03 5.65
N LEU A 255 -10.83 -24.19 6.55
CA LEU A 255 -10.34 -25.52 6.98
C LEU A 255 -11.42 -26.35 7.68
N LYS A 256 -12.32 -25.72 8.43
CA LYS A 256 -13.45 -26.42 9.08
C LYS A 256 -14.52 -26.87 8.10
N ALA A 257 -14.72 -26.16 6.98
CA ALA A 257 -15.70 -26.51 5.96
C ALA A 257 -15.24 -27.64 5.03
N ALA A 258 -13.94 -27.96 5.02
CA ALA A 258 -13.33 -28.99 4.18
C ALA A 258 -13.14 -30.35 4.90
N ASN A 259 -13.40 -30.43 6.21
CA ASN A 259 -13.34 -31.64 7.03
C ASN A 259 -14.74 -32.13 7.40
#